data_AF-A0A836CLT7-F1
#
_entry.id   AF-A0A836CLT7-F1
#
_cell.length_a   1.000
_cell.length_b   1.000
_cell.length_c   1.000
_cell.angle_alpha   90.00
_cell.angle_beta   90.00
_cell.angle_gamma   90.00
#
_symmetry.space_group_name_H-M   'P 1'
#
loop_
_entity.id
_entity.type
_entity.pdbx_description
1 polymer ?
#
loop_
_entity_poly.entity_id
_entity_poly.type
_entity_poly.pdbx_seq_one_letter_code
_entity_poly.pdbx_strand_id
1 'polypeptide(L)'
;MDPCCQKEAIANRKMGKLMDALRKEDRVAKAEQRRKVIAGSLAPHELPSLDDDYPALVQARLQAAEKAPPEATASTAPQRGPASDSGDSDSDSDYDHLLDELELEPEGLRLRQAHMEAAAQQLKEMQQRAAYGYGQHQAVHEADLPHIVQRLPRVIVHFYCADSAACAALDLLLERAAQEWPGTRFVRARAPPGGPLADRLGLRHARGGALLAFKDGASVAQATDFRQFGGPDSVDPGAVHQWLQHSGALERTPLPLDALNAAMGGQSLADEEAYSSGGEEEGGGARYDCGRSGCNKPFAHQHVGANGGGAAPGALVAPGVGQLRA
;
A
#
# COMPACT_ATOMS: atom_id res chain seq x y z
N MET A 1 52.41 5.00 -11.72
CA MET A 1 51.34 5.71 -11.00
C MET A 1 51.90 6.26 -9.71
N ASP A 2 51.67 7.53 -9.42
CA ASP A 2 52.20 8.17 -8.22
C ASP A 2 51.65 7.55 -6.93
N PRO A 3 52.45 7.48 -5.85
CA PRO A 3 52.05 6.95 -4.55
C PRO A 3 50.82 7.65 -3.95
N CYS A 4 50.58 8.91 -4.35
CA CYS A 4 49.40 9.69 -3.97
C CYS A 4 48.11 9.10 -4.57
N CYS A 5 48.11 8.84 -5.89
CA CYS A 5 46.96 8.29 -6.61
C CYS A 5 46.63 6.86 -6.15
N GLN A 6 47.64 6.10 -5.73
CA GLN A 6 47.42 4.74 -5.22
C GLN A 6 46.72 4.74 -3.85
N LYS A 7 47.04 5.70 -2.97
CA LYS A 7 46.37 5.85 -1.67
C LYS A 7 44.92 6.29 -1.83
N GLU A 8 44.66 7.21 -2.74
CA GLU A 8 43.31 7.69 -3.04
C GLU A 8 42.44 6.57 -3.63
N ALA A 9 42.98 5.77 -4.56
CA ALA A 9 42.27 4.62 -5.11
C ALA A 9 41.92 3.57 -4.05
N ILE A 10 42.80 3.34 -3.07
CA ILE A 10 42.53 2.43 -1.95
C ILE A 10 41.48 3.01 -1.00
N ALA A 11 41.54 4.31 -0.71
CA ALA A 11 40.55 4.99 0.12
C ALA A 11 39.16 4.95 -0.50
N ASN A 12 39.04 5.24 -1.80
CA ASN A 12 37.77 5.18 -2.53
C ASN A 12 37.19 3.77 -2.56
N ARG A 13 38.03 2.74 -2.73
CA ARG A 13 37.58 1.32 -2.64
C ARG A 13 37.09 0.96 -1.24
N LYS A 14 37.74 1.46 -0.20
CA LYS A 14 37.31 1.23 1.20
C LYS A 14 36.01 1.94 1.50
N MET A 15 35.86 3.19 1.05
CA MET A 15 34.64 3.97 1.19
C MET A 15 33.47 3.30 0.45
N GLY A 16 33.68 2.82 -0.77
CA GLY A 16 32.66 2.07 -1.51
C GLY A 16 32.18 0.83 -0.75
N LYS A 17 33.10 0.03 -0.21
CA LYS A 17 32.75 -1.15 0.60
C LYS A 17 31.98 -0.78 1.88
N LEU A 18 32.31 0.34 2.51
CA LEU A 18 31.62 0.83 3.70
C LEU A 18 30.19 1.28 3.35
N MET A 19 30.03 2.05 2.26
CA MET A 19 28.73 2.53 1.80
C MET A 19 27.84 1.37 1.34
N ASP A 20 28.40 0.34 0.70
CA ASP A 20 27.65 -0.88 0.35
C ASP A 20 27.21 -1.68 1.58
N ALA A 21 28.07 -1.76 2.60
CA ALA A 21 27.71 -2.39 3.87
C ALA A 21 26.61 -1.61 4.61
N LEU A 22 26.70 -0.28 4.63
CA LEU A 22 25.68 0.59 5.23
C LEU A 22 24.36 0.49 4.48
N ARG A 23 24.35 0.50 3.15
CA ARG A 23 23.12 0.28 2.35
C ARG A 23 22.50 -1.09 2.59
N LYS A 24 23.32 -2.12 2.82
CA LYS A 24 22.83 -3.46 3.15
C LYS A 24 22.21 -3.53 4.54
N GLU A 25 22.63 -2.68 5.48
CA GLU A 25 22.09 -2.63 6.85
C GLU A 25 21.04 -1.51 7.04
N ASP A 26 20.84 -0.65 6.05
CA ASP A 26 19.86 0.44 6.11
C ASP A 26 18.43 -0.12 6.11
N ARG A 27 17.85 -0.12 7.30
CA ARG A 27 16.51 -0.65 7.57
C ARG A 27 15.44 0.20 6.88
N VAL A 28 15.65 1.52 6.76
CA VAL A 28 14.72 2.43 6.08
C VAL A 28 14.76 2.18 4.58
N ALA A 29 15.96 2.09 3.99
CA ALA A 29 16.10 1.78 2.57
C ALA A 29 15.53 0.39 2.22
N LYS A 30 15.72 -0.61 3.09
CA LYS A 30 15.11 -1.94 2.92
C LYS A 30 13.57 -1.90 3.03
N ALA A 31 13.02 -1.14 3.97
CA ALA A 31 11.58 -0.97 4.11
C ALA A 31 10.99 -0.22 2.90
N GLU A 32 11.64 0.85 2.43
CA GLU A 32 11.25 1.56 1.20
C GLU A 32 11.36 0.67 -0.05
N GLN A 33 12.41 -0.14 -0.16
CA GLN A 33 12.60 -1.05 -1.29
C GLN A 33 11.56 -2.17 -1.27
N ARG A 34 11.14 -2.65 -0.08
CA ARG A 34 10.02 -3.57 0.08
C ARG A 34 8.68 -2.91 -0.26
N ARG A 35 8.46 -1.66 0.14
CA ARG A 35 7.28 -0.86 -0.28
C ARG A 35 7.23 -0.69 -1.80
N LYS A 36 8.36 -0.44 -2.45
CA LYS A 36 8.46 -0.38 -3.93
C LYS A 36 8.19 -1.72 -4.60
N VAL A 37 8.53 -2.85 -3.97
CA VAL A 37 8.22 -4.19 -4.50
C VAL A 37 6.74 -4.54 -4.33
N ILE A 38 6.10 -4.13 -3.22
CA ILE A 38 4.66 -4.28 -3.00
C ILE A 38 3.87 -3.39 -3.98
N ALA A 39 4.33 -2.16 -4.21
CA ALA A 39 3.76 -1.23 -5.18
C ALA A 39 4.18 -1.51 -6.64
N GLY A 40 5.11 -2.44 -6.87
CA GLY A 40 5.84 -2.54 -8.14
C GLY A 40 6.42 -3.92 -8.41
N SER A 41 5.61 -4.98 -8.25
CA SER A 41 5.93 -6.31 -8.79
C SER A 41 5.76 -6.37 -10.33
N LEU A 42 6.36 -5.40 -11.03
CA LEU A 42 6.82 -5.52 -12.40
C LEU A 42 8.23 -4.93 -12.47
N ALA A 43 9.11 -5.62 -13.19
CA ALA A 43 10.53 -5.34 -13.33
C ALA A 43 10.86 -3.86 -13.65
N PRO A 44 12.10 -3.39 -13.35
CA PRO A 44 12.55 -2.06 -13.71
C PRO A 44 12.89 -2.03 -15.21
N HIS A 45 11.87 -2.01 -16.05
CA HIS A 45 11.97 -1.23 -17.27
C HIS A 45 11.82 0.23 -16.84
N GLU A 46 12.63 1.13 -17.42
CA GLU A 46 12.44 2.58 -17.28
C GLU A 46 11.03 2.93 -17.75
N LEU A 47 10.07 2.95 -16.82
CA LEU A 47 8.67 3.27 -17.06
C LEU A 47 8.49 4.78 -16.91
N PRO A 48 7.83 5.44 -17.88
CA PRO A 48 7.39 6.81 -17.70
C PRO A 48 6.44 6.85 -16.49
N SER A 49 6.51 7.92 -15.70
CA SER A 49 5.66 8.18 -14.53
C SER A 49 4.21 7.80 -14.79
N LEU A 50 3.79 6.63 -14.30
CA LEU A 50 2.42 6.12 -14.39
C LEU A 50 1.46 6.82 -13.39
N ASP A 51 1.80 8.04 -12.98
CA ASP A 51 0.94 9.00 -12.29
C ASP A 51 0.51 10.17 -13.21
N ASP A 52 0.98 10.22 -14.46
CA ASP A 52 0.58 11.29 -15.38
C ASP A 52 -0.82 11.01 -15.92
N ASP A 53 -1.81 11.71 -15.35
CA ASP A 53 -3.10 11.89 -16.03
C ASP A 53 -2.86 12.25 -17.49
N TYR A 54 -3.56 11.57 -18.39
CA TYR A 54 -3.46 11.88 -19.81
C TYR A 54 -4.13 13.22 -20.12
N PRO A 55 -3.74 13.92 -21.20
CA PRO A 55 -4.16 15.29 -21.46
C PRO A 55 -5.68 15.53 -21.39
N ALA A 56 -6.50 14.63 -21.94
CA ALA A 56 -7.95 14.77 -21.89
C ALA A 56 -8.51 14.67 -20.45
N LEU A 57 -7.91 13.84 -19.59
CA LEU A 57 -8.31 13.75 -18.18
C LEU A 57 -7.90 14.99 -17.37
N VAL A 58 -6.69 15.50 -17.59
CA VAL A 58 -6.25 16.77 -16.98
C VAL A 58 -7.24 17.88 -17.36
N GLN A 59 -7.60 17.97 -18.63
CA GLN A 59 -8.56 18.96 -19.10
C GLN A 59 -9.95 18.78 -18.47
N ALA A 60 -10.44 17.54 -18.35
CA ALA A 60 -11.72 17.27 -17.72
C ALA A 60 -11.73 17.64 -16.23
N ARG A 61 -10.62 17.40 -15.51
CA ARG A 61 -10.44 17.81 -14.11
C ARG A 61 -10.48 19.33 -13.95
N LEU A 62 -9.78 20.08 -14.82
CA LEU A 62 -9.82 21.54 -14.81
C LEU A 62 -11.24 22.06 -15.05
N GLN A 63 -11.95 21.52 -16.04
CA GLN A 63 -13.35 21.90 -16.32
C GLN A 63 -14.29 21.56 -15.16
N ALA A 64 -14.07 20.43 -14.48
CA ALA A 64 -14.86 20.05 -13.31
C ALA A 64 -14.60 20.99 -12.13
N ALA A 65 -13.34 21.43 -11.93
CA ALA A 65 -12.98 22.40 -10.91
C ALA A 65 -13.57 23.79 -11.19
N GLU A 66 -13.59 24.24 -12.46
CA GLU A 66 -14.21 25.51 -12.86
C GLU A 66 -15.74 25.51 -12.68
N LYS A 67 -16.39 24.37 -12.92
CA LYS A 67 -17.85 24.23 -12.76
C LYS A 67 -18.27 24.00 -11.31
N ALA A 68 -17.35 23.64 -10.42
CA ALA A 68 -17.66 23.48 -9.01
C ALA A 68 -18.03 24.84 -8.41
N PRO A 69 -19.20 24.98 -7.77
CA PRO A 69 -19.53 26.21 -7.05
C PRO A 69 -18.48 26.46 -5.96
N PRO A 70 -18.14 27.73 -5.64
CA PRO A 70 -17.07 28.09 -4.70
C PRO A 70 -17.31 27.71 -3.22
N GLU A 71 -18.19 26.75 -2.92
CA GLU A 71 -18.51 26.31 -1.56
C GLU A 71 -18.47 24.78 -1.45
N ALA A 72 -17.26 24.21 -1.46
CA ALA A 72 -17.03 22.85 -0.97
C ALA A 72 -15.60 22.68 -0.41
N THR A 73 -15.07 23.70 0.25
CA THR A 73 -13.97 23.56 1.21
C THR A 73 -14.54 23.76 2.60
N ALA A 74 -15.25 22.75 3.11
CA ALA A 74 -15.64 22.72 4.51
C ALA A 74 -15.63 21.27 4.99
N SER A 75 -14.87 21.04 6.05
CA SER A 75 -14.88 19.84 6.87
C SER A 75 -16.26 19.21 6.97
N THR A 76 -16.35 17.91 6.72
CA THR A 76 -17.48 17.09 7.12
C THR A 76 -17.47 16.93 8.64
N ALA A 77 -17.83 17.99 9.36
CA ALA A 77 -18.40 17.89 10.69
C ALA A 77 -19.92 17.69 10.53
N PRO A 78 -20.58 16.86 11.36
CA PRO A 78 -22.00 16.58 11.20
C PRO A 78 -22.83 17.83 11.50
N GLN A 79 -23.70 18.22 10.56
CA GLN A 79 -24.61 19.36 10.73
C GLN A 79 -25.72 19.02 11.74
N ARG A 80 -25.74 19.78 12.84
CA ARG A 80 -26.89 19.92 13.74
C ARG A 80 -27.93 20.82 13.07
N GLY A 81 -29.20 20.40 13.05
CA GLY A 81 -30.31 21.11 12.41
C GLY A 81 -30.64 22.48 13.02
N PRO A 82 -31.49 23.28 12.36
CA PRO A 82 -31.74 24.67 12.74
C PRO A 82 -32.54 24.75 14.04
N ALA A 83 -31.96 25.43 15.03
CA ALA A 83 -32.60 25.76 16.30
C ALA A 83 -33.60 26.91 16.09
N SER A 84 -34.84 26.66 16.51
CA SER A 84 -35.85 27.67 16.76
C SER A 84 -35.43 28.58 17.91
N ASP A 85 -35.58 29.89 17.67
CA ASP A 85 -35.44 30.98 18.62
C ASP A 85 -36.50 30.85 19.73
N SER A 86 -36.06 30.45 20.92
CA SER A 86 -36.74 30.70 22.19
C SER A 86 -35.69 30.76 23.28
N GLY A 87 -35.50 31.96 23.83
CA GLY A 87 -34.52 32.21 24.88
C GLY A 87 -34.73 31.33 26.11
N ASP A 88 -33.65 30.71 26.55
CA ASP A 88 -33.41 30.49 27.97
C ASP A 88 -31.90 30.58 28.20
N SER A 89 -31.53 31.49 29.08
CA SER A 89 -30.16 31.77 29.48
C SER A 89 -30.00 31.12 30.85
N ASP A 90 -29.71 29.83 30.92
CA ASP A 90 -29.13 29.18 32.09
C ASP A 90 -28.64 27.75 31.78
N SER A 91 -27.35 27.52 32.04
CA SER A 91 -26.67 26.21 32.21
C SER A 91 -26.26 25.38 30.98
N ASP A 92 -25.28 25.86 30.21
CA ASP A 92 -24.34 24.98 29.47
C ASP A 92 -23.12 24.58 30.33
N SER A 93 -22.89 25.25 31.46
CA SER A 93 -21.73 25.02 32.34
C SER A 93 -21.78 23.68 33.08
N ASP A 94 -22.97 23.17 33.39
CA ASP A 94 -23.12 21.96 34.20
C ASP A 94 -22.91 20.68 33.36
N TYR A 95 -23.14 20.74 32.04
CA TYR A 95 -22.93 19.61 31.12
C TYR A 95 -21.45 19.37 30.81
N ASP A 96 -20.66 20.44 30.66
CA ASP A 96 -19.21 20.33 30.44
C ASP A 96 -18.51 19.74 31.67
N HIS A 97 -18.93 20.12 32.89
CA HIS A 97 -18.42 19.53 34.12
C HIS A 97 -18.76 18.03 34.28
N LEU A 98 -19.93 17.60 33.82
CA LEU A 98 -20.33 16.18 33.80
C LEU A 98 -19.52 15.36 32.77
N LEU A 99 -19.16 15.96 31.64
CA LEU A 99 -18.26 15.33 30.66
C LEU A 99 -16.84 15.20 31.22
N ASP A 100 -16.33 16.24 31.87
CA ASP A 100 -15.02 16.24 32.52
C ASP A 100 -14.93 15.20 33.66
N GLU A 101 -16.00 15.03 34.45
CA GLU A 101 -16.07 14.05 35.53
C GLU A 101 -16.10 12.60 35.00
N LEU A 102 -16.83 12.35 33.92
CA LEU A 102 -16.79 11.08 33.17
C LEU A 102 -15.41 10.83 32.53
N GLU A 103 -14.73 11.86 32.03
CA GLU A 103 -13.38 11.74 31.47
C GLU A 103 -12.30 11.47 32.55
N LEU A 104 -12.55 11.83 33.80
CA LEU A 104 -11.68 11.56 34.95
C LEU A 104 -11.98 10.22 35.62
N GLU A 105 -13.18 9.65 35.42
CA GLU A 105 -13.55 8.35 35.93
C GLU A 105 -12.81 7.23 35.15
N PRO A 106 -12.25 6.21 35.84
CA PRO A 106 -11.51 5.13 35.19
C PRO A 106 -12.31 4.36 34.12
N GLU A 107 -13.65 4.39 34.17
CA GLU A 107 -14.50 3.80 33.14
C GLU A 107 -14.59 4.66 31.87
N GLY A 108 -14.70 5.99 31.99
CA GLY A 108 -14.71 6.89 30.82
C GLY A 108 -13.36 6.96 30.11
N LEU A 109 -12.25 6.91 30.86
CA LEU A 109 -10.91 6.76 30.28
C LEU A 109 -10.78 5.46 29.47
N ARG A 110 -11.33 4.35 29.98
CA ARG A 110 -11.35 3.06 29.26
C ARG A 110 -12.19 3.12 28.00
N LEU A 111 -13.37 3.74 28.05
CA LEU A 111 -14.24 3.91 26.88
C LEU A 111 -13.57 4.78 25.80
N ARG A 112 -12.94 5.89 26.21
CA ARG A 112 -12.18 6.76 25.31
C ARG A 112 -11.00 6.02 24.68
N GLN A 113 -10.25 5.25 25.47
CA GLN A 113 -9.16 4.44 24.97
C GLN A 113 -9.66 3.40 23.96
N ALA A 114 -10.75 2.67 24.28
CA ALA A 114 -11.35 1.71 23.36
C ALA A 114 -11.83 2.36 22.05
N HIS A 115 -12.43 3.56 22.12
CA HIS A 115 -12.83 4.32 20.94
C HIS A 115 -11.63 4.75 20.09
N MET A 116 -10.56 5.25 20.72
CA MET A 116 -9.33 5.62 20.02
C MET A 116 -8.65 4.40 19.37
N GLU A 117 -8.60 3.27 20.06
CA GLU A 117 -8.05 2.02 19.54
C GLU A 117 -8.87 1.50 18.36
N ALA A 118 -10.19 1.50 18.44
CA ALA A 118 -11.07 1.11 17.34
C ALA A 118 -10.89 2.03 16.12
N ALA A 119 -10.82 3.35 16.32
CA ALA A 119 -10.59 4.32 15.24
C ALA A 119 -9.21 4.14 14.61
N ALA A 120 -8.17 3.90 15.42
CA ALA A 120 -6.81 3.65 14.94
C ALA A 120 -6.74 2.36 14.10
N GLN A 121 -7.43 1.30 14.54
CA GLN A 121 -7.53 0.05 13.79
C GLN A 121 -8.22 0.28 12.45
N GLN A 122 -9.39 0.94 12.42
CA GLN A 122 -10.11 1.25 11.18
C GLN A 122 -9.27 2.06 10.19
N LEU A 123 -8.51 3.06 10.67
CA LEU A 123 -7.61 3.84 9.84
C LEU A 123 -6.50 2.96 9.24
N LYS A 124 -5.89 2.08 10.05
CA LYS A 124 -4.86 1.14 9.59
C LYS A 124 -5.40 0.21 8.51
N GLU A 125 -6.60 -0.33 8.69
CA GLU A 125 -7.23 -1.18 7.67
C GLU A 125 -7.50 -0.42 6.37
N MET A 126 -8.02 0.80 6.47
CA MET A 126 -8.28 1.65 5.32
C MET A 126 -6.99 1.96 4.54
N GLN A 127 -5.90 2.28 5.25
CA GLN A 127 -4.59 2.52 4.65
C GLN A 127 -4.03 1.28 3.95
N GLN A 128 -4.17 0.09 4.55
CA GLN A 128 -3.74 -1.15 3.92
C GLN A 128 -4.53 -1.43 2.63
N ARG A 129 -5.85 -1.26 2.66
CA ARG A 129 -6.71 -1.40 1.47
C ARG A 129 -6.33 -0.42 0.36
N ALA A 130 -6.07 0.83 0.73
CA ALA A 130 -5.61 1.86 -0.18
C ALA A 130 -4.23 1.52 -0.77
N ALA A 131 -3.33 0.90 -0.01
CA ALA A 131 -2.04 0.43 -0.51
C ALA A 131 -2.19 -0.67 -1.59
N TYR A 132 -3.26 -1.47 -1.53
CA TYR A 132 -3.64 -2.42 -2.59
C TYR A 132 -4.46 -1.76 -3.72
N GLY A 133 -4.74 -0.45 -3.61
CA GLY A 133 -5.46 0.37 -4.57
C GLY A 133 -6.99 0.24 -4.53
N TYR A 134 -7.56 -0.31 -3.46
CA TYR A 134 -9.01 -0.25 -3.24
C TYR A 134 -9.42 1.18 -2.84
N GLY A 135 -10.65 1.58 -3.17
CA GLY A 135 -11.12 2.94 -2.92
C GLY A 135 -10.57 3.98 -3.91
N GLN A 136 -9.73 3.56 -4.86
CA GLN A 136 -9.05 4.42 -5.82
C GLN A 136 -9.19 3.87 -7.24
N HIS A 137 -9.21 4.78 -8.20
CA HIS A 137 -9.14 4.46 -9.62
C HIS A 137 -7.73 4.72 -10.12
N GLN A 138 -6.92 3.66 -10.20
CA GLN A 138 -5.47 3.77 -10.40
C GLN A 138 -5.06 3.40 -11.83
N ALA A 139 -4.07 4.11 -12.38
CA ALA A 139 -3.41 3.70 -13.61
C ALA A 139 -2.50 2.49 -13.35
N VAL A 140 -2.62 1.47 -14.20
CA VAL A 140 -1.76 0.29 -14.19
C VAL A 140 -1.24 0.02 -15.59
N HIS A 141 -0.06 -0.57 -15.68
CA HIS A 141 0.45 -1.01 -16.96
C HIS A 141 -0.35 -2.26 -17.43
N GLU A 142 -0.52 -2.39 -18.73
CA GLU A 142 -1.32 -3.46 -19.34
C GLU A 142 -0.81 -4.86 -18.95
N ALA A 143 0.50 -4.99 -18.78
CA ALA A 143 1.18 -6.24 -18.44
C ALA A 143 0.79 -6.78 -17.05
N ASP A 144 0.36 -5.92 -16.12
CA ASP A 144 -0.03 -6.28 -14.75
C ASP A 144 -1.48 -6.76 -14.70
N LEU A 145 -2.31 -6.36 -15.66
CA LEU A 145 -3.75 -6.63 -15.65
C LEU A 145 -4.07 -8.12 -15.48
N PRO A 146 -3.43 -9.07 -16.19
CA PRO A 146 -3.69 -10.49 -15.97
C PRO A 146 -3.41 -10.92 -14.53
N HIS A 147 -2.36 -10.39 -13.90
CA HIS A 147 -2.03 -10.71 -12.51
C HIS A 147 -3.05 -10.12 -11.53
N ILE A 148 -3.49 -8.88 -11.75
CA ILE A 148 -4.51 -8.22 -10.93
C ILE A 148 -5.84 -8.97 -11.02
N VAL A 149 -6.31 -9.26 -12.24
CA VAL A 149 -7.59 -9.93 -12.51
C VAL A 149 -7.62 -11.37 -11.97
N GLN A 150 -6.49 -12.08 -11.99
CA GLN A 150 -6.41 -13.45 -11.48
C GLN A 150 -6.37 -13.52 -9.94
N ARG A 151 -5.80 -12.51 -9.29
CA ARG A 151 -5.60 -12.51 -7.82
C ARG A 151 -6.77 -11.90 -7.07
N LEU A 152 -7.43 -10.90 -7.65
CA LEU A 152 -8.51 -10.19 -7.00
C LEU A 152 -9.86 -10.71 -7.48
N PRO A 153 -10.84 -10.87 -6.57
CA PRO A 153 -12.12 -11.47 -6.94
C PRO A 153 -12.98 -10.57 -7.82
N ARG A 154 -12.79 -9.24 -7.75
CA ARG A 154 -13.67 -8.27 -8.42
C ARG A 154 -12.87 -7.09 -8.91
N VAL A 155 -12.81 -6.94 -10.23
CA VAL A 155 -12.00 -5.90 -10.88
C VAL A 155 -12.79 -5.25 -12.01
N ILE A 156 -12.81 -3.92 -12.03
CA ILE A 156 -13.27 -3.11 -13.16
C ILE A 156 -12.03 -2.54 -13.85
N VAL A 157 -11.90 -2.80 -15.14
CA VAL A 157 -10.78 -2.34 -15.97
C VAL A 157 -11.32 -1.40 -17.04
N HIS A 158 -10.85 -0.16 -17.02
CA HIS A 158 -11.08 0.79 -18.10
C HIS A 158 -9.85 0.88 -19.00
N PHE A 159 -10.00 0.42 -20.25
CA PHE A 159 -9.03 0.67 -21.30
C PHE A 159 -9.31 2.03 -21.92
N TYR A 160 -8.50 3.03 -21.57
CA TYR A 160 -8.73 4.40 -22.00
C TYR A 160 -7.97 4.74 -23.29
N CYS A 161 -8.51 5.71 -24.02
CA CYS A 161 -7.86 6.41 -25.12
C CYS A 161 -7.50 7.83 -24.66
N ALA A 162 -6.22 8.20 -24.76
CA ALA A 162 -5.69 9.44 -24.20
C ALA A 162 -6.32 10.72 -24.79
N ASP A 163 -6.86 10.63 -26.01
CA ASP A 163 -7.45 11.76 -26.73
C ASP A 163 -8.99 11.80 -26.62
N SER A 164 -9.59 10.83 -25.92
CA SER A 164 -11.04 10.70 -25.81
C SER A 164 -11.60 11.47 -24.61
N ALA A 165 -12.45 12.46 -24.88
CA ALA A 165 -13.20 13.18 -23.84
C ALA A 165 -14.17 12.25 -23.08
N ALA A 166 -14.74 11.25 -23.77
CA ALA A 166 -15.59 10.24 -23.13
C ALA A 166 -14.80 9.36 -22.15
N CYS A 167 -13.56 8.95 -22.50
CA CYS A 167 -12.68 8.23 -21.57
C CYS A 167 -12.41 9.07 -20.31
N ALA A 168 -12.10 10.36 -20.48
CA ALA A 168 -11.83 11.27 -19.36
C ALA A 168 -13.07 11.45 -18.46
N ALA A 169 -14.25 11.63 -19.05
CA ALA A 169 -15.49 11.75 -18.29
C ALA A 169 -15.82 10.44 -17.55
N LEU A 170 -15.58 9.28 -18.18
CA LEU A 170 -15.78 7.98 -17.56
C LEU A 170 -14.82 7.77 -16.38
N ASP A 171 -13.55 8.15 -16.50
CA ASP A 171 -12.58 8.06 -15.40
C ASP A 171 -13.02 8.84 -14.16
N LEU A 172 -13.55 10.05 -14.33
CA LEU A 172 -14.09 10.86 -13.21
C LEU A 172 -15.27 10.19 -12.52
N LEU A 173 -16.11 9.47 -13.27
CA LEU A 173 -17.21 8.69 -12.70
C LEU A 173 -16.70 7.44 -11.97
N LEU A 174 -15.72 6.75 -12.54
CA LEU A 174 -15.10 5.57 -11.92
C LEU A 174 -14.31 5.92 -10.66
N GLU A 175 -13.70 7.10 -10.58
CA GLU A 175 -13.06 7.61 -9.36
C GLU A 175 -14.06 7.72 -8.20
N ARG A 176 -15.26 8.25 -8.48
CA ARG A 176 -16.35 8.32 -7.47
C ARG A 176 -16.88 6.93 -7.13
N ALA A 177 -17.07 6.08 -8.14
CA ALA A 177 -17.53 4.71 -7.94
C ALA A 177 -16.52 3.90 -7.09
N ALA A 178 -15.22 4.09 -7.28
CA ALA A 178 -14.21 3.39 -6.49
C ALA A 178 -14.35 3.67 -4.99
N GLN A 179 -14.71 4.89 -4.61
CA GLN A 179 -14.95 5.27 -3.20
C GLN A 179 -16.24 4.67 -2.65
N GLU A 180 -17.29 4.55 -3.48
CA GLU A 180 -18.58 4.00 -3.08
C GLU A 180 -18.57 2.46 -2.95
N TRP A 181 -17.71 1.79 -3.71
CA TRP A 181 -17.65 0.33 -3.82
C TRP A 181 -16.27 -0.21 -3.38
N PRO A 182 -15.94 -0.15 -2.08
CA PRO A 182 -14.61 -0.50 -1.55
C PRO A 182 -14.29 -2.00 -1.63
N GLY A 183 -15.24 -2.85 -1.99
CA GLY A 183 -15.03 -4.28 -2.27
C GLY A 183 -14.61 -4.58 -3.71
N THR A 184 -14.58 -3.57 -4.59
CA THR A 184 -14.23 -3.73 -6.01
C THR A 184 -12.99 -2.91 -6.34
N ARG A 185 -12.06 -3.51 -7.09
CA ARG A 185 -10.85 -2.82 -7.55
C ARG A 185 -11.12 -2.11 -8.88
N PHE A 186 -10.83 -0.81 -8.96
CA PHE A 186 -10.98 -0.02 -10.18
C PHE A 186 -9.61 0.37 -10.74
N VAL A 187 -9.33 -0.03 -11.98
CA VAL A 187 -8.07 0.29 -12.64
C VAL A 187 -8.31 0.85 -14.04
N ARG A 188 -7.42 1.72 -14.48
CA ARG A 188 -7.31 2.15 -15.87
C ARG A 188 -6.00 1.69 -16.46
N ALA A 189 -6.03 1.31 -17.73
CA ALA A 189 -4.84 0.98 -18.49
C ALA A 189 -4.96 1.59 -19.88
N ARG A 190 -3.85 1.97 -20.48
CA ARG A 190 -3.86 2.47 -21.85
C ARG A 190 -4.31 1.33 -22.78
N ALA A 191 -5.27 1.61 -23.66
CA ALA A 191 -5.75 0.60 -24.60
C ALA A 191 -4.58 0.03 -25.45
N PRO A 192 -4.39 -1.31 -25.48
CA PRO A 192 -3.37 -1.91 -26.33
C PRO A 192 -3.67 -1.68 -27.81
N PRO A 193 -2.79 -1.04 -28.59
CA PRO A 193 -2.95 -1.02 -30.04
C PRO A 193 -2.62 -2.40 -30.60
N GLY A 194 -3.66 -3.20 -30.88
CA GLY A 194 -3.53 -4.45 -31.66
C GLY A 194 -2.62 -5.53 -31.05
N GLY A 195 -2.42 -5.51 -29.73
CA GLY A 195 -1.64 -6.51 -29.01
C GLY A 195 -2.39 -7.82 -28.75
N PRO A 196 -1.69 -8.90 -28.33
CA PRO A 196 -2.31 -10.20 -28.08
C PRO A 196 -3.37 -10.16 -26.95
N LEU A 197 -3.26 -9.24 -25.99
CA LEU A 197 -4.29 -9.04 -24.97
C LEU A 197 -5.55 -8.39 -25.56
N ALA A 198 -5.40 -7.37 -26.43
CA ALA A 198 -6.52 -6.76 -27.14
C ALA A 198 -7.29 -7.81 -27.94
N ASP A 199 -6.59 -8.75 -28.55
CA ASP A 199 -7.18 -9.81 -29.38
C ASP A 199 -8.01 -10.78 -28.55
N ARG A 200 -7.46 -11.22 -27.42
CA ARG A 200 -8.14 -12.12 -26.48
C ARG A 200 -9.35 -11.46 -25.84
N LEU A 201 -9.29 -10.15 -25.60
CA LEU A 201 -10.37 -9.37 -25.00
C LEU A 201 -11.36 -8.80 -26.04
N GLY A 202 -11.18 -9.08 -27.34
CA GLY A 202 -12.08 -8.57 -28.38
C GLY A 202 -12.01 -7.05 -28.61
N LEU A 203 -10.93 -6.39 -28.18
CA LEU A 203 -10.76 -4.94 -28.19
C LEU A 203 -10.30 -4.36 -29.53
N ARG A 204 -10.08 -5.18 -30.56
CA ARG A 204 -9.60 -4.73 -31.89
C ARG A 204 -10.46 -3.60 -32.50
N HIS A 205 -11.76 -3.57 -32.20
CA HIS A 205 -12.70 -2.58 -32.72
C HIS A 205 -13.00 -1.44 -31.73
N ALA A 206 -12.48 -1.51 -30.51
CA ALA A 206 -12.73 -0.54 -29.44
C ALA A 206 -11.84 0.71 -29.60
N ARG A 207 -12.06 1.48 -30.68
CA ARG A 207 -11.26 2.68 -31.00
C ARG A 207 -11.46 3.83 -30.01
N GLY A 208 -12.54 3.83 -29.25
CA GLY A 208 -12.90 4.88 -28.29
C GLY A 208 -12.57 4.58 -26.84
N GLY A 209 -11.99 3.40 -26.55
CA GLY A 209 -11.85 2.84 -25.20
C GLY A 209 -12.80 1.67 -24.95
N ALA A 210 -12.62 0.98 -23.83
CA ALA A 210 -13.49 -0.12 -23.41
C ALA A 210 -13.54 -0.26 -21.89
N LEU A 211 -14.69 -0.66 -21.36
CA LEU A 211 -14.88 -0.96 -19.94
C LEU A 211 -15.18 -2.45 -19.77
N LEU A 212 -14.41 -3.13 -18.93
CA LEU A 212 -14.56 -4.55 -18.66
C LEU A 212 -14.76 -4.78 -17.16
N ALA A 213 -15.65 -5.71 -16.85
CA ALA A 213 -15.86 -6.20 -15.50
C ALA A 213 -15.39 -7.65 -15.40
N PHE A 214 -14.62 -7.93 -14.35
CA PHE A 214 -14.11 -9.25 -14.03
C PHE A 214 -14.60 -9.70 -12.66
N LYS A 215 -14.97 -10.98 -12.58
CA LYS A 215 -15.30 -11.67 -11.35
C LYS A 215 -14.55 -12.99 -11.31
N ASP A 216 -13.77 -13.21 -10.25
CA ASP A 216 -12.97 -14.41 -10.01
C ASP A 216 -12.10 -14.81 -11.22
N GLY A 217 -11.47 -13.80 -11.85
CA GLY A 217 -10.64 -13.97 -13.04
C GLY A 217 -11.39 -14.09 -14.38
N ALA A 218 -12.73 -14.23 -14.37
CA ALA A 218 -13.54 -14.33 -15.58
C ALA A 218 -14.16 -12.99 -15.97
N SER A 219 -14.22 -12.67 -17.26
CA SER A 219 -14.95 -11.49 -17.75
C SER A 219 -16.45 -11.75 -17.67
N VAL A 220 -17.16 -10.90 -16.93
CA VAL A 220 -18.62 -11.02 -16.69
C VAL A 220 -19.42 -9.98 -17.48
N ALA A 221 -18.83 -8.82 -17.79
CA ALA A 221 -19.44 -7.82 -18.64
C ALA A 221 -18.38 -7.03 -19.40
N GLN A 222 -18.75 -6.53 -20.58
CA GLN A 222 -17.89 -5.72 -21.42
C GLN A 222 -18.71 -4.63 -22.13
N ALA A 223 -18.12 -3.46 -22.24
CA ALA A 223 -18.58 -2.33 -23.03
C ALA A 223 -17.45 -1.90 -23.97
N THR A 224 -17.49 -2.31 -25.23
CA THR A 224 -16.48 -1.93 -26.25
C THR A 224 -16.86 -0.68 -27.03
N ASP A 225 -18.10 -0.20 -26.88
CA ASP A 225 -18.60 1.02 -27.50
C ASP A 225 -19.29 1.86 -26.42
N PHE A 226 -18.82 3.09 -26.22
CA PHE A 226 -19.37 4.00 -25.22
C PHE A 226 -20.67 4.66 -25.64
N ARG A 227 -21.23 4.34 -26.83
CA ARG A 227 -22.58 4.76 -27.22
C ARG A 227 -23.68 4.34 -26.23
N GLN A 228 -23.48 3.23 -25.53
CA GLN A 228 -24.44 2.81 -24.49
C GLN A 228 -24.37 3.68 -23.23
N PHE A 229 -23.28 4.43 -23.05
CA PHE A 229 -23.10 5.39 -21.97
C PHE A 229 -23.44 6.82 -22.41
N GLY A 230 -23.97 7.02 -23.62
CA GLY A 230 -24.30 8.34 -24.15
C GLY A 230 -23.71 8.57 -25.55
N GLY A 231 -23.05 9.70 -25.74
CA GLY A 231 -22.48 10.13 -27.01
C GLY A 231 -20.97 9.97 -27.09
N PRO A 232 -20.37 10.21 -28.28
CA PRO A 232 -18.91 10.20 -28.44
C PRO A 232 -18.19 11.25 -27.56
N ASP A 233 -18.87 12.35 -27.24
CA ASP A 233 -18.31 13.49 -26.50
C ASP A 233 -18.96 13.68 -25.12
N SER A 234 -19.91 12.84 -24.72
CA SER A 234 -20.61 12.96 -23.43
C SER A 234 -20.96 11.60 -22.86
N VAL A 235 -20.69 11.44 -21.57
CA VAL A 235 -21.00 10.23 -20.81
C VAL A 235 -22.11 10.57 -19.83
N ASP A 236 -23.24 9.88 -19.94
CA ASP A 236 -24.34 9.92 -19.00
C ASP A 236 -23.97 9.13 -17.72
N PRO A 237 -23.87 9.80 -16.56
CA PRO A 237 -23.59 9.14 -15.29
C PRO A 237 -24.61 8.04 -14.94
N GLY A 238 -25.88 8.24 -15.31
CA GLY A 238 -26.96 7.27 -15.04
C GLY A 238 -26.72 5.95 -15.77
N ALA A 239 -26.43 6.01 -17.07
CA ALA A 239 -26.12 4.84 -17.87
C ALA A 239 -24.87 4.08 -17.38
N VAL A 240 -23.81 4.78 -16.97
CA VAL A 240 -22.60 4.15 -16.41
C VAL A 240 -22.92 3.45 -15.09
N HIS A 241 -23.63 4.13 -14.18
CA HIS A 241 -24.01 3.54 -12.90
C HIS A 241 -24.89 2.31 -13.09
N GLN A 242 -25.88 2.37 -13.98
CA GLN A 242 -26.73 1.24 -14.33
C GLN A 242 -25.90 0.07 -14.87
N TRP A 243 -24.97 0.32 -15.80
CA TRP A 243 -24.11 -0.75 -16.31
C TRP A 243 -23.24 -1.39 -15.22
N LEU A 244 -22.65 -0.57 -14.34
CA LEU A 244 -21.85 -1.09 -13.22
C LEU A 244 -22.70 -1.98 -12.30
N GLN A 245 -23.93 -1.57 -11.96
CA GLN A 245 -24.85 -2.39 -11.16
C GLN A 245 -25.18 -3.74 -11.82
N HIS A 246 -25.40 -3.75 -13.14
CA HIS A 246 -25.73 -4.97 -13.88
C HIS A 246 -24.49 -5.82 -14.23
N SER A 247 -23.27 -5.29 -14.06
CA SER A 247 -22.03 -5.99 -14.38
C SER A 247 -21.75 -7.21 -13.50
N GLY A 248 -22.34 -7.26 -12.29
CA GLY A 248 -22.11 -8.33 -11.31
C GLY A 248 -20.74 -8.28 -10.61
N ALA A 249 -19.89 -7.28 -10.91
CA ALA A 249 -18.56 -7.11 -10.33
C ALA A 249 -18.49 -6.06 -9.20
N LEU A 250 -19.57 -5.35 -8.92
CA LEU A 250 -19.64 -4.40 -7.80
C LEU A 250 -19.84 -5.11 -6.46
N GLU A 251 -19.14 -4.62 -5.43
CA GLU A 251 -19.21 -5.10 -4.05
C GLU A 251 -19.02 -3.93 -3.08
N ARG A 252 -19.98 -3.72 -2.18
CA ARG A 252 -19.86 -2.72 -1.11
C ARG A 252 -19.05 -3.24 0.06
N THR A 253 -19.10 -4.55 0.28
CA THR A 253 -18.43 -5.17 1.41
C THR A 253 -16.93 -5.21 1.14
N PRO A 254 -16.11 -4.52 1.93
CA PRO A 254 -14.67 -4.54 1.74
C PRO A 254 -14.15 -5.97 1.94
N LEU A 255 -13.21 -6.43 1.10
CA LEU A 255 -12.60 -7.75 1.29
C LEU A 255 -11.94 -7.87 2.67
N PRO A 256 -12.04 -9.00 3.39
CA PRO A 256 -11.25 -9.20 4.61
C PRO A 256 -9.76 -9.03 4.32
N LEU A 257 -9.04 -8.34 5.20
CA LEU A 257 -7.61 -8.04 5.00
C LEU A 257 -6.77 -9.30 4.85
N ASP A 258 -7.09 -10.37 5.58
CA ASP A 258 -6.37 -11.65 5.48
C ASP A 258 -6.49 -12.26 4.08
N ALA A 259 -7.69 -12.19 3.48
CA ALA A 259 -7.93 -12.66 2.12
C ALA A 259 -7.16 -11.79 1.10
N LEU A 260 -7.11 -10.48 1.34
CA LEU A 260 -6.38 -9.54 0.49
C LEU A 260 -4.86 -9.75 0.56
N ASN A 261 -4.33 -9.91 1.77
CA ASN A 261 -2.93 -10.23 2.03
C ASN A 261 -2.56 -11.56 1.36
N ALA A 262 -3.39 -12.59 1.50
CA ALA A 262 -3.19 -13.90 0.86
C ALA A 262 -3.18 -13.79 -0.67
N ALA A 263 -4.14 -13.08 -1.26
CA ALA A 263 -4.23 -12.86 -2.71
C ALA A 263 -2.99 -12.16 -3.27
N MET A 264 -2.39 -11.26 -2.49
CA MET A 264 -1.23 -10.47 -2.90
C MET A 264 0.12 -11.12 -2.55
N GLY A 265 0.12 -12.34 -1.98
CA GLY A 265 1.35 -13.10 -1.69
C GLY A 265 1.92 -12.90 -0.28
N GLY A 266 1.10 -12.50 0.69
CA GLY A 266 1.40 -12.60 2.12
C GLY A 266 2.29 -11.51 2.71
N GLN A 267 2.54 -10.40 2.00
CA GLN A 267 3.28 -9.29 2.58
C GLN A 267 2.34 -8.34 3.32
N SER A 268 1.95 -8.74 4.53
CA SER A 268 1.24 -7.86 5.46
C SER A 268 2.22 -6.82 6.00
N LEU A 269 1.85 -5.54 5.94
CA LEU A 269 2.55 -4.46 6.66
C LEU A 269 2.54 -4.67 8.19
N ALA A 270 1.72 -5.59 8.71
CA ALA A 270 1.67 -5.90 10.14
C ALA A 270 2.93 -6.63 10.64
N ASP A 271 3.70 -7.29 9.77
CA ASP A 271 4.94 -7.97 10.16
C ASP A 271 6.08 -7.00 10.49
N GLU A 272 5.97 -5.71 10.16
CA GLU A 272 6.99 -4.70 10.49
C GLU A 272 6.92 -4.24 11.96
N GLU A 273 5.76 -4.25 12.60
CA GLU A 273 5.63 -3.79 14.00
C GLU A 273 5.98 -4.91 15.00
N ALA A 274 5.70 -6.18 14.67
CA ALA A 274 6.03 -7.32 15.52
C ALA A 274 7.55 -7.54 15.67
N TYR A 275 8.36 -7.13 14.68
CA TYR A 275 9.83 -7.25 14.74
C TYR A 275 10.51 -6.06 15.43
N SER A 276 9.78 -4.98 15.72
CA SER A 276 10.34 -3.80 16.37
C SER A 276 10.13 -3.77 17.90
N SER A 277 9.33 -4.70 18.43
CA SER A 277 9.13 -4.95 19.87
C SER A 277 9.79 -6.24 20.35
N GLY A 278 10.90 -6.64 19.71
CA GLY A 278 11.76 -7.70 20.22
C GLY A 278 12.44 -7.22 21.49
N GLY A 279 11.78 -7.48 22.63
CA GLY A 279 12.41 -7.46 23.94
C GLY A 279 13.70 -8.28 23.90
N GLU A 280 14.64 -7.86 24.73
CA GLU A 280 15.91 -8.54 24.96
C GLU A 280 15.62 -9.94 25.56
N GLU A 281 15.22 -10.89 24.73
CA GLU A 281 15.31 -12.29 25.09
C GLU A 281 16.79 -12.64 25.06
N GLU A 282 17.35 -12.83 26.25
CA GLU A 282 18.64 -13.46 26.50
C GLU A 282 18.65 -14.87 25.90
N GLY A 283 18.79 -14.96 24.58
CA GLY A 283 19.14 -16.17 23.87
C GLY A 283 20.56 -16.53 24.23
N GLY A 284 20.71 -17.38 25.25
CA GLY A 284 21.95 -18.03 25.66
C GLY A 284 22.56 -18.93 24.59
N GLY A 285 22.99 -18.33 23.47
CA GLY A 285 23.78 -19.00 22.45
C GLY A 285 25.22 -19.18 22.94
N ALA A 286 25.72 -20.42 22.88
CA ALA A 286 27.09 -20.75 23.26
C ALA A 286 28.09 -19.85 22.49
N ARG A 287 28.75 -18.97 23.24
CA ARG A 287 29.72 -18.02 22.70
C ARG A 287 30.96 -18.78 22.25
N TYR A 288 31.40 -18.55 21.01
CA TYR A 288 32.64 -19.16 20.50
C TYR A 288 33.85 -18.61 21.27
N ASP A 289 34.45 -19.43 22.14
CA ASP A 289 35.68 -19.09 22.85
C ASP A 289 36.90 -19.48 22.00
N CYS A 290 37.63 -18.47 21.50
CA CYS A 290 38.86 -18.69 20.73
C CYS A 290 40.11 -18.85 21.61
N GLY A 291 39.96 -18.87 22.94
CA GLY A 291 41.04 -19.06 23.91
C GLY A 291 41.96 -17.84 24.12
N ARG A 292 41.66 -16.70 23.49
CA ARG A 292 42.45 -15.46 23.66
C ARG A 292 41.76 -14.50 24.63
N SER A 293 42.44 -14.17 25.71
CA SER A 293 41.97 -13.17 26.67
C SER A 293 41.68 -11.82 25.98
N GLY A 294 40.47 -11.30 26.20
CA GLY A 294 40.01 -10.04 25.61
C GLY A 294 39.43 -10.16 24.19
N CYS A 295 39.27 -11.36 23.63
CA CYS A 295 38.59 -11.52 22.34
C CYS A 295 37.07 -11.71 22.51
N ASN A 296 36.28 -10.83 21.88
CA ASN A 296 34.81 -10.80 22.02
C ASN A 296 34.06 -11.24 20.75
N LYS A 297 34.72 -11.84 19.77
CA LYS A 297 34.10 -12.20 18.48
C LYS A 297 33.25 -13.47 18.61
N PRO A 298 31.96 -13.44 18.20
CA PRO A 298 31.04 -14.58 18.39
C PRO A 298 31.17 -15.69 17.33
N PHE A 299 32.15 -15.61 16.41
CA PHE A 299 32.34 -16.56 15.31
C PHE A 299 33.79 -17.05 15.22
N ALA A 300 34.01 -18.20 14.58
CA ALA A 300 35.33 -18.80 14.41
C ALA A 300 36.31 -17.86 13.67
N HIS A 301 37.46 -17.62 14.28
CA HIS A 301 38.48 -16.73 13.72
C HIS A 301 39.88 -17.12 14.22
N GLN A 302 40.91 -16.70 13.48
CA GLN A 302 42.31 -16.90 13.85
C GLN A 302 42.98 -15.55 14.15
N HIS A 303 43.75 -15.48 15.22
CA HIS A 303 44.52 -14.31 15.57
C HIS A 303 45.86 -14.30 14.83
N VAL A 304 46.05 -13.33 13.93
CA VAL A 304 47.33 -13.16 13.22
C VAL A 304 48.22 -12.23 14.05
N GLY A 305 49.36 -12.75 14.51
CA GLY A 305 50.37 -11.98 15.25
C GLY A 305 50.36 -12.17 16.77
N ALA A 306 51.01 -13.24 17.22
CA ALA A 306 51.78 -13.36 18.46
C ALA A 306 52.40 -14.77 18.49
N ASN A 307 53.67 -14.86 18.12
CA ASN A 307 54.46 -16.06 18.38
C ASN A 307 54.61 -16.21 19.90
N GLY A 308 54.15 -17.34 20.45
CA GLY A 308 54.48 -17.75 21.82
C GLY A 308 53.47 -18.71 22.45
N GLY A 309 53.72 -20.01 22.32
CA GLY A 309 53.21 -21.03 23.26
C GLY A 309 51.90 -21.71 22.86
N GLY A 310 51.99 -23.00 22.52
CA GLY A 310 50.91 -23.82 21.98
C GLY A 310 49.70 -24.07 22.88
N ALA A 311 48.55 -24.25 22.24
CA ALA A 311 47.54 -25.26 22.60
C ALA A 311 46.73 -25.58 21.33
N ALA A 312 46.53 -26.87 21.07
CA ALA A 312 45.78 -27.42 19.95
C ALA A 312 44.27 -27.04 20.02
N PRO A 313 43.50 -27.11 18.92
CA PRO A 313 42.08 -26.79 18.94
C PRO A 313 41.30 -27.83 19.77
N GLY A 314 40.75 -27.42 20.91
CA GLY A 314 40.01 -28.27 21.83
C GLY A 314 38.54 -27.86 21.96
N ALA A 315 37.67 -28.77 21.51
CA ALA A 315 36.33 -29.12 22.00
C ALA A 315 35.26 -28.02 22.24
N LEU A 316 34.10 -28.25 21.63
CA LEU A 316 32.79 -27.77 22.11
C LEU A 316 32.59 -28.20 23.57
N VAL A 317 32.53 -27.23 24.48
CA VAL A 317 32.10 -27.47 25.87
C VAL A 317 30.57 -27.51 25.87
N ALA A 318 30.00 -28.69 26.06
CA ALA A 318 28.57 -28.87 26.31
C ALA A 318 28.22 -28.41 27.73
N PRO A 319 27.01 -27.85 27.97
CA PRO A 319 26.57 -27.51 29.31
C PRO A 319 26.34 -28.77 30.15
N GLY A 320 26.96 -28.82 31.33
CA GLY A 320 26.89 -29.93 32.27
C GLY A 320 25.49 -30.10 32.87
N VAL A 321 24.92 -31.30 32.72
CA VAL A 321 23.71 -31.74 33.42
C VAL A 321 24.11 -32.10 34.85
N GLY A 322 23.47 -31.45 35.83
CA GLY A 322 23.72 -31.66 37.26
C GLY A 322 23.40 -33.09 37.70
N GLN A 323 24.35 -33.72 38.38
CA GLN A 323 24.14 -34.94 39.16
C GLN A 323 23.40 -34.58 40.46
N LEU A 324 22.18 -35.08 40.60
CA LEU A 324 21.57 -35.33 41.91
C LEU A 324 22.08 -36.67 42.44
N ARG A 325 22.75 -36.64 43.59
CA ARG A 325 23.03 -37.79 44.44
C ARG A 325 22.44 -37.53 45.82
N ALA A 326 21.41 -38.28 46.16
CA ALA A 326 21.31 -39.15 47.35
C ALA A 326 20.05 -40.00 47.20
#